data_AF-A0A430QU93-F1
#
_entry.id   AF-A0A430QU93-F1
#
_cell.length_a   1.000
_cell.length_b   1.000
_cell.length_c   1.000
_cell.angle_alpha   90.00
_cell.angle_beta   90.00
_cell.angle_gamma   90.00
#
_symmetry.space_group_name_H-M   'P 1'
#
loop_
_entity.id
_entity.type
_entity.pdbx_description
1 polymer ?
#
loop_
_entity_poly.entity_id
_entity_poly.type
_entity_poly.pdbx_seq_one_letter_code
_entity_poly.pdbx_strand_id
1 'polypeptide(L)'
;WDMRMGDRPCEIYSVHEPFRSQLCMLYENDAIFDKFLCGWSDDDRKLSDLFIIGVNNLTFLSVAGDVLVTCSIFWGQLDGDNFTCVEFNESGELLATGDKAGRVTVFKNNKDTGLYDIYCTFTSHEPEFDYLKSLEIEEKINSITWLQAYSSAHHLLSANDKTIKLWRLSERHYEAYNFNIRDDENASLWDESSDRLNMIGPPIPHIITPDKLRIPKFRKSRHLTIEARPRRFFANAHAYHINAVSVNSDQETFLSADDLRINLWHLDVTNQSFSMFIY
;
A
#
# COMPACT_ATOMS: atom_id res chain seq x y z
N TRP A 1 3.25 0.10 28.23
CA TRP A 1 3.55 -0.57 29.52
C TRP A 1 4.98 -1.04 29.46
N ASP A 2 5.77 -0.84 30.52
CA ASP A 2 7.13 -1.36 30.59
C ASP A 2 7.08 -2.79 31.11
N MET A 3 7.67 -3.72 30.36
CA MET A 3 7.73 -5.15 30.73
C MET A 3 8.44 -5.39 32.07
N ARG A 4 9.28 -4.44 32.51
CA ARG A 4 9.99 -4.49 33.80
C ARG A 4 9.24 -3.80 34.94
N MET A 5 8.22 -2.99 34.63
CA MET A 5 7.37 -2.30 35.60
C MET A 5 5.90 -2.51 35.26
N GLY A 6 5.34 -3.61 35.77
CA GLY A 6 3.94 -3.98 35.56
C GLY A 6 2.93 -3.25 36.45
N ASP A 7 3.37 -2.46 37.43
CA ASP A 7 2.47 -1.85 38.43
C ASP A 7 1.72 -0.63 37.91
N ARG A 8 2.22 0.02 36.85
CA ARG A 8 1.57 1.17 36.22
C ARG A 8 1.97 1.32 34.75
N PRO A 9 1.09 1.86 33.90
CA PRO A 9 1.48 2.24 32.55
C PRO A 9 2.55 3.34 32.61
N CYS A 10 3.50 3.31 31.67
CA CYS A 10 4.52 4.36 31.54
C CYS A 10 3.88 5.70 31.23
N GLU A 11 2.94 5.70 30.29
CA GLU A 11 2.21 6.86 29.80
C GLU A 11 0.77 6.46 29.47
N ILE A 12 -0.15 7.40 29.65
CA ILE A 12 -1.57 7.25 29.35
C ILE A 12 -1.98 8.43 28.48
N TYR A 13 -2.48 8.15 27.28
CA TYR A 13 -2.97 9.16 26.35
C TYR A 13 -4.49 9.17 26.31
N SER A 14 -5.09 10.32 26.61
CA SER A 14 -6.54 10.53 26.59
C SER A 14 -7.07 10.70 25.16
N VAL A 15 -7.23 9.59 24.44
CA VAL A 15 -7.63 9.64 23.03
C VAL A 15 -9.08 10.08 22.81
N HIS A 16 -9.94 10.00 23.83
CA HIS A 16 -11.34 10.38 23.73
C HIS A 16 -11.59 11.89 23.74
N GLU A 17 -10.67 12.70 24.26
CA GLU A 17 -10.86 14.15 24.40
C GLU A 17 -11.01 14.88 23.05
N PRO A 18 -10.16 14.61 22.03
CA PRO A 18 -10.32 15.20 20.70
C PRO A 18 -11.64 14.81 20.01
N PHE A 19 -12.13 13.59 20.24
CA PHE A 19 -13.35 13.09 19.61
C PHE A 19 -14.64 13.48 20.33
N ARG A 20 -14.55 14.11 21.51
CA ARG A 20 -15.71 14.34 22.39
C ARG A 20 -16.87 15.06 21.71
N SER A 21 -16.58 15.98 20.79
CA SER A 21 -17.59 16.71 20.01
C SER A 21 -18.26 15.86 18.91
N GLN A 22 -17.59 14.82 18.42
CA GLN A 22 -18.04 13.93 17.34
C GLN A 22 -18.56 12.58 17.84
N LEU A 23 -18.38 12.26 19.13
CA LEU A 23 -18.82 11.00 19.74
C LEU A 23 -20.31 10.71 19.50
N CYS A 24 -21.20 11.69 19.64
CA CYS A 24 -22.64 11.45 19.40
C CYS A 24 -22.91 10.93 17.97
N MET A 25 -22.26 11.52 16.97
CA MET A 25 -22.37 11.09 15.57
C MET A 25 -21.73 9.71 15.33
N LEU A 26 -20.64 9.39 16.05
CA LEU A 26 -19.99 8.08 15.95
C LEU A 26 -20.84 6.97 16.59
N TYR A 27 -21.49 7.24 17.72
CA TYR A 27 -22.43 6.32 18.38
C TYR A 27 -23.67 6.04 17.55
N GLU A 28 -24.26 7.08 16.92
CA GLU A 28 -25.47 6.93 16.12
C GLU A 28 -25.27 6.12 14.83
N ASN A 29 -24.05 6.14 14.26
CA ASN A 29 -23.73 5.46 13.01
C ASN A 29 -23.13 4.05 13.19
N ASP A 30 -23.14 3.49 14.41
CA ASP A 30 -22.45 2.23 14.76
C ASP A 30 -20.96 2.24 14.33
N ALA A 31 -20.39 3.44 14.20
CA ALA A 31 -19.04 3.69 13.73
C ALA A 31 -18.02 3.64 14.87
N ILE A 32 -18.47 3.22 16.06
CA ILE A 32 -17.65 3.22 17.25
C ILE A 32 -16.70 2.01 17.21
N PHE A 33 -15.47 2.35 16.85
CA PHE A 33 -14.21 1.63 17.06
C PHE A 33 -14.29 0.14 17.34
N ASP A 34 -14.52 -0.67 16.30
CA ASP A 34 -14.40 -2.14 16.44
C ASP A 34 -12.93 -2.60 16.41
N LYS A 35 -12.01 -1.73 15.95
CA LYS A 35 -10.58 -2.05 15.85
C LYS A 35 -9.68 -0.83 16.11
N PHE A 36 -8.88 -0.90 17.17
CA PHE A 36 -7.78 0.02 17.42
C PHE A 36 -6.52 -0.54 16.76
N LEU A 37 -5.92 0.23 15.84
CA LEU A 37 -4.66 -0.16 15.19
C LEU A 37 -3.59 0.88 15.56
N CYS A 38 -2.59 0.47 16.31
CA CYS A 38 -1.42 1.31 16.60
C CYS A 38 -0.24 0.89 15.72
N GLY A 39 0.51 1.89 15.25
CA GLY A 39 1.81 1.72 14.62
C GLY A 39 2.86 2.52 15.40
N TRP A 40 4.13 2.20 15.22
CA TRP A 40 5.24 2.93 15.83
C TRP A 40 6.22 3.35 14.73
N SER A 41 6.75 4.58 14.79
CA SER A 41 7.93 4.96 14.00
C SER A 41 9.19 4.50 14.72
N ASP A 42 10.22 4.14 13.94
CA ASP A 42 11.48 3.63 14.48
C ASP A 42 12.37 4.73 15.09
N ASP A 43 12.03 6.01 14.89
CA ASP A 43 12.87 7.13 15.36
C ASP A 43 12.77 7.41 16.87
N ASP A 44 11.88 6.74 17.61
CA ASP A 44 11.71 6.77 19.09
C ASP A 44 11.58 8.19 19.70
N ARG A 45 11.55 9.21 18.83
CA ARG A 45 11.56 10.65 19.11
C ARG A 45 10.24 11.29 18.77
N LYS A 46 9.50 10.65 17.87
CA LYS A 46 8.08 10.84 17.71
C LYS A 46 7.48 9.58 18.34
N LEU A 47 6.72 9.73 19.41
CA LEU A 47 5.69 8.75 19.76
C LEU A 47 4.64 8.79 18.64
N SER A 48 5.02 8.44 17.41
CA SER A 48 4.23 8.81 16.25
C SER A 48 2.99 7.95 16.23
N ASP A 49 1.91 8.58 16.61
CA ASP A 49 0.62 8.41 16.00
C ASP A 49 -0.13 7.13 16.40
N LEU A 50 -0.86 7.26 17.51
CA LEU A 50 -1.94 6.34 17.86
C LEU A 50 -3.14 6.57 16.94
N PHE A 51 -3.24 5.76 15.88
CA PHE A 51 -4.38 5.83 14.96
C PHE A 51 -5.60 5.14 15.54
N ILE A 52 -6.70 5.87 15.60
CA ILE A 52 -8.02 5.30 15.83
C ILE A 52 -8.79 5.37 14.52
N ILE A 53 -9.02 4.22 13.89
CA ILE A 53 -9.86 4.14 12.71
C ILE A 53 -11.32 4.09 13.16
N GLY A 54 -12.00 5.23 13.10
CA GLY A 54 -13.46 5.30 13.16
C GLY A 54 -14.05 5.00 11.79
N VAL A 55 -14.91 3.99 11.72
CA VAL A 55 -15.24 3.25 10.48
C VAL A 55 -15.93 4.11 9.41
N ASN A 56 -16.46 5.29 9.71
CA ASN A 56 -17.26 6.06 8.74
C ASN A 56 -16.71 7.45 8.40
N ASN A 57 -15.55 7.84 8.92
CA ASN A 57 -14.81 9.06 8.56
C ASN A 57 -13.43 8.97 9.22
N LEU A 58 -12.46 8.29 8.59
CA LEU A 58 -11.14 8.05 9.19
C LEU A 58 -10.48 9.37 9.58
N THR A 59 -10.66 9.72 10.85
CA THR A 59 -9.99 10.81 11.49
C THR A 59 -8.78 10.16 12.13
N PHE A 60 -7.62 10.42 11.54
CA PHE A 60 -6.38 9.87 12.04
C PHE A 60 -5.88 10.78 13.15
N LEU A 61 -5.60 10.22 14.31
CA LEU A 61 -4.95 10.95 15.37
C LEU A 61 -3.46 10.67 15.29
N SER A 62 -2.69 11.70 14.95
CA SER A 62 -1.24 11.68 15.01
C SER A 62 -0.83 12.19 16.39
N VAL A 63 0.11 11.53 17.04
CA VAL A 63 0.69 11.96 18.30
C VAL A 63 2.08 12.44 17.94
N ALA A 64 2.26 13.76 17.88
CA ALA A 64 3.56 14.35 17.62
C ALA A 64 4.16 14.81 18.96
N GLY A 65 4.84 13.90 19.66
CA GLY A 65 5.37 14.14 21.02
C GLY A 65 4.27 14.12 22.08
N ASP A 66 4.24 15.11 22.99
CA ASP A 66 3.22 15.23 24.06
C ASP A 66 1.87 15.79 23.57
N VAL A 67 1.75 16.11 22.28
CA VAL A 67 0.56 16.77 21.72
C VAL A 67 -0.17 15.83 20.77
N LEU A 68 -1.44 15.60 21.07
CA LEU A 68 -2.41 14.97 20.17
C LEU A 68 -2.68 15.93 19.01
N VAL A 69 -2.17 15.62 17.82
CA VAL A 69 -2.46 16.34 16.58
C VAL A 69 -3.48 15.54 15.78
N THR A 70 -4.70 16.07 15.65
CA THR A 70 -5.68 15.53 14.72
C THR A 70 -5.18 15.79 13.29
N CYS A 71 -4.64 14.76 12.63
CA CYS A 71 -4.32 14.81 11.21
C CYS A 71 -5.54 14.31 10.44
N SER A 72 -6.38 15.24 10.02
CA SER A 72 -7.48 14.92 9.12
C SER A 72 -6.92 14.70 7.71
N ILE A 73 -6.96 13.46 7.21
CA ILE A 73 -6.79 13.21 5.78
C ILE A 73 -8.05 13.78 5.11
N PHE A 74 -7.87 14.77 4.24
CA PHE A 74 -8.97 15.35 3.48
C PHE A 74 -9.34 14.39 2.35
N TRP A 75 -10.30 13.50 2.63
CA TRP A 75 -10.80 12.56 1.65
C TRP A 75 -11.68 13.28 0.63
N GLY A 76 -11.11 13.58 -0.53
CA GLY A 76 -11.93 13.82 -1.71
C GLY A 76 -12.63 12.53 -2.09
N GLN A 77 -13.88 12.35 -1.66
CA GLN A 77 -14.87 11.44 -2.25
C GLN A 77 -14.34 10.05 -2.62
N LEU A 78 -13.89 9.27 -1.63
CA LEU A 78 -13.80 7.83 -1.77
C LEU A 78 -15.12 7.25 -1.25
N ASP A 79 -15.94 6.77 -2.19
CA ASP A 79 -17.25 6.20 -1.93
C ASP A 79 -17.14 4.96 -1.02
N GLY A 80 -17.47 5.09 0.27
CA GLY A 80 -17.90 3.96 1.11
C GLY A 80 -16.90 2.82 1.38
N ASP A 81 -15.62 3.01 1.13
CA ASP A 81 -14.61 1.96 1.29
C ASP A 81 -14.17 1.82 2.76
N ASN A 82 -14.59 0.73 3.41
CA ASN A 82 -14.17 0.38 4.76
C ASN A 82 -12.71 -0.08 4.75
N PHE A 83 -11.84 0.69 5.40
CA PHE A 83 -10.46 0.27 5.65
C PHE A 83 -10.39 -0.82 6.71
N THR A 84 -9.48 -1.75 6.51
CA THR A 84 -9.39 -2.99 7.31
C THR A 84 -8.06 -3.10 8.05
N CYS A 85 -7.02 -2.49 7.49
CA CYS A 85 -5.67 -2.45 8.05
C CYS A 85 -4.92 -1.18 7.62
N VAL A 86 -3.96 -0.78 8.45
CA VAL A 86 -3.13 0.40 8.26
C VAL A 86 -1.76 0.12 8.87
N GLU A 87 -0.67 0.48 8.17
CA GLU A 87 0.69 0.34 8.70
C GLU A 87 1.63 1.44 8.17
N PHE A 88 2.49 1.95 9.04
CA PHE A 88 3.57 2.87 8.71
C PHE A 88 4.79 2.14 8.21
N ASN A 89 5.51 2.80 7.30
CA ASN A 89 6.88 2.39 7.06
C ASN A 89 7.75 2.75 8.29
N GLU A 90 8.89 2.08 8.41
CA GLU A 90 9.86 2.28 9.49
C GLU A 90 10.21 3.76 9.77
N SER A 91 10.31 4.57 8.72
CA SER A 91 10.66 5.99 8.83
C SER A 91 9.50 6.92 9.21
N GLY A 92 8.25 6.41 9.22
CA GLY A 92 7.04 7.23 9.37
C GLY A 92 6.81 8.24 8.23
N GLU A 93 7.48 8.07 7.07
CA GLU A 93 7.26 8.95 5.91
C GLU A 93 6.12 8.47 5.02
N LEU A 94 5.84 7.16 5.04
CA LEU A 94 4.83 6.51 4.23
C LEU A 94 3.83 5.78 5.13
N LEU A 95 2.57 5.86 4.74
CA LEU A 95 1.46 5.16 5.38
C LEU A 95 0.77 4.29 4.34
N ALA A 96 0.68 2.98 4.56
CA ALA A 96 -0.16 2.11 3.74
C ALA A 96 -1.48 1.83 4.45
N THR A 97 -2.56 1.84 3.69
CA THR A 97 -3.90 1.43 4.12
C THR A 97 -4.41 0.36 3.18
N GLY A 98 -5.13 -0.63 3.73
CA GLY A 98 -5.84 -1.65 2.98
C GLY A 98 -7.34 -1.49 3.16
N ASP A 99 -8.09 -1.72 2.09
CA ASP A 99 -9.55 -1.70 2.11
C ASP A 99 -10.16 -3.12 2.05
N LYS A 100 -11.49 -3.17 2.24
CA LYS A 100 -12.27 -4.39 2.05
C LYS A 100 -12.33 -4.83 0.58
N ALA A 101 -12.12 -3.92 -0.37
CA ALA A 101 -12.16 -4.18 -1.81
C ALA A 101 -10.81 -4.66 -2.41
N GLY A 102 -9.83 -5.01 -1.57
CA GLY A 102 -8.54 -5.55 -2.02
C GLY A 102 -7.53 -4.54 -2.56
N ARG A 103 -7.76 -3.24 -2.41
CA ARG A 103 -6.86 -2.15 -2.80
C ARG A 103 -5.99 -1.69 -1.64
N VAL A 104 -4.71 -1.46 -1.96
CA VAL A 104 -3.75 -0.82 -1.07
C VAL A 104 -3.57 0.62 -1.53
N THR A 105 -3.78 1.57 -0.62
CA THR A 105 -3.45 2.98 -0.83
C THR A 105 -2.28 3.37 0.05
N VAL A 106 -1.25 3.92 -0.56
CA VAL A 106 -0.08 4.47 0.14
C VAL A 106 -0.19 5.98 0.13
N PHE A 107 0.06 6.60 1.28
CA PHE A 107 0.15 8.03 1.48
C PHE A 107 1.58 8.40 1.84
N LYS A 108 2.01 9.59 1.43
CA LYS A 108 3.32 10.14 1.75
C LYS A 108 3.17 11.43 2.51
N ASN A 109 3.91 11.56 3.60
CA ASN A 109 3.95 12.78 4.39
C ASN A 109 4.59 13.90 3.56
N ASN A 110 3.82 14.96 3.35
CA ASN A 110 4.30 16.19 2.75
C ASN A 110 4.94 17.05 3.84
N LYS A 111 6.28 17.13 3.82
CA LYS A 111 7.07 17.85 4.85
C LYS A 111 6.70 19.33 4.98
N ASP A 112 6.13 19.93 3.94
CA ASP A 112 5.78 21.35 3.93
C ASP A 112 4.43 21.62 4.62
N THR A 113 3.47 20.69 4.52
CA THR A 113 2.13 20.84 5.08
C THR A 113 1.91 20.01 6.35
N GLY A 114 2.76 19.01 6.58
CA GLY A 114 2.58 18.00 7.63
C GLY A 114 1.41 17.04 7.37
N LEU A 115 0.79 17.12 6.18
CA LEU A 115 -0.35 16.29 5.79
C LEU A 115 0.12 15.11 4.94
N TYR A 116 -0.65 14.03 4.98
CA TYR A 116 -0.41 12.84 4.17
C TYR A 116 -1.18 12.95 2.85
N ASP A 117 -0.45 13.09 1.74
CA ASP A 117 -1.01 13.12 0.39
C ASP A 117 -0.99 11.71 -0.23
N ILE A 118 -1.93 11.41 -1.13
CA ILE A 118 -1.98 10.12 -1.82
C ILE A 118 -0.70 9.97 -2.66
N TYR A 119 0.06 8.92 -2.36
CA TYR A 119 1.29 8.57 -3.07
C TYR A 119 0.97 7.61 -4.22
N CYS A 120 0.34 6.47 -3.93
CA CYS A 120 -0.13 5.55 -4.96
C CYS A 120 -1.29 4.68 -4.48
N THR A 121 -2.15 4.25 -5.40
CA THR A 121 -3.20 3.27 -5.13
C THR A 121 -3.08 2.14 -6.14
N PHE A 122 -3.18 0.89 -5.67
CA PHE A 122 -3.16 -0.28 -6.55
C PHE A 122 -4.04 -1.40 -6.00
N THR A 123 -4.63 -2.20 -6.88
CA THR A 123 -5.37 -3.40 -6.52
C THR A 123 -4.38 -4.51 -6.17
N SER A 124 -4.39 -4.93 -4.92
CA SER A 124 -3.50 -5.96 -4.42
C SER A 124 -4.10 -7.36 -4.58
N HIS A 125 -5.36 -7.53 -4.21
CA HIS A 125 -6.09 -8.79 -4.25
C HIS A 125 -7.40 -8.61 -4.99
N GLU A 126 -7.84 -9.68 -5.65
CA GLU A 126 -9.12 -9.78 -6.35
C GLU A 126 -9.89 -10.94 -5.74
N PRO A 127 -11.23 -10.97 -5.85
CA PRO A 127 -12.04 -12.06 -5.33
C PRO A 127 -11.67 -13.36 -6.04
N GLU A 128 -11.42 -14.41 -5.26
CA GLU A 128 -11.07 -15.73 -5.76
C GLU A 128 -12.06 -16.78 -5.23
N PHE A 129 -12.20 -17.92 -5.92
CA PHE A 129 -13.09 -19.01 -5.48
C PHE A 129 -12.36 -20.35 -5.52
N ASP A 130 -12.30 -21.03 -4.38
CA ASP A 130 -11.79 -22.40 -4.30
C ASP A 130 -12.91 -23.39 -4.61
N TYR A 131 -12.93 -23.92 -5.83
CA TYR A 131 -13.91 -24.90 -6.29
C TYR A 131 -13.84 -26.25 -5.57
N LEU A 132 -12.68 -26.62 -5.02
CA LEU A 132 -12.53 -27.91 -4.36
C LEU A 132 -13.11 -27.88 -2.94
N LYS A 133 -12.99 -26.74 -2.28
CA LYS A 133 -13.55 -26.51 -0.94
C LYS A 133 -14.91 -25.80 -0.96
N SER A 134 -15.35 -25.34 -2.13
CA SER A 134 -16.53 -24.49 -2.30
C SER A 134 -16.49 -23.26 -1.39
N LEU A 135 -15.34 -22.59 -1.35
CA LEU A 135 -15.08 -21.47 -0.47
C LEU A 135 -14.76 -20.22 -1.30
N GLU A 136 -15.51 -19.15 -1.07
CA GLU A 136 -15.17 -17.82 -1.58
C GLU A 136 -14.03 -17.23 -0.75
N ILE A 137 -13.02 -16.72 -1.45
CA ILE A 137 -11.87 -16.05 -0.86
C ILE A 137 -12.09 -14.56 -1.10
N GLU A 138 -12.39 -13.83 -0.03
CA GLU A 138 -12.56 -12.38 -0.10
C GLU A 138 -11.25 -11.70 -0.55
N GLU A 139 -11.41 -10.63 -1.33
CA GLU A 139 -10.33 -9.73 -1.73
C GLU A 139 -9.82 -8.86 -0.58
N LYS A 140 -10.56 -8.82 0.53
CA LYS A 140 -10.27 -8.05 1.73
C LYS A 140 -8.82 -8.20 2.18
N ILE A 141 -8.17 -7.06 2.42
CA ILE A 141 -6.81 -7.06 2.98
C ILE A 141 -6.90 -7.14 4.49
N ASN A 142 -6.32 -8.17 5.10
CA ASN A 142 -6.35 -8.35 6.55
C ASN A 142 -5.19 -7.64 7.25
N SER A 143 -4.02 -7.68 6.63
CA SER A 143 -2.78 -7.16 7.19
C SER A 143 -1.84 -6.72 6.07
N ILE A 144 -1.16 -5.59 6.29
CA ILE A 144 -0.10 -5.06 5.45
C ILE A 144 1.10 -4.91 6.34
N THR A 145 2.29 -5.30 5.90
CA THR A 145 3.54 -5.06 6.63
C THR A 145 4.66 -4.57 5.74
N TRP A 146 5.32 -3.50 6.14
CA TRP A 146 6.46 -2.94 5.42
C TRP A 146 7.73 -3.75 5.65
N LEU A 147 8.57 -3.84 4.61
CA LEU A 147 9.95 -4.27 4.76
C LEU A 147 10.84 -3.03 4.87
N GLN A 148 11.93 -3.15 5.61
CA GLN A 148 12.93 -2.09 5.69
C GLN A 148 13.54 -1.82 4.30
N ALA A 149 13.67 -0.54 4.00
CA ALA A 149 14.05 -0.07 2.68
C ALA A 149 15.59 -0.05 2.52
N TYR A 150 16.15 -1.08 1.88
CA TYR A 150 17.58 -1.07 1.48
C TYR A 150 17.89 -0.27 0.22
N SER A 151 16.87 0.03 -0.57
CA SER A 151 17.00 0.67 -1.88
C SER A 151 16.05 1.85 -2.02
N SER A 152 16.13 2.57 -3.12
CA SER A 152 15.14 3.60 -3.46
C SER A 152 13.73 3.06 -3.72
N ALA A 153 13.57 1.73 -3.81
CA ALA A 153 12.26 1.09 -3.92
C ALA A 153 11.83 0.56 -2.54
N HIS A 154 10.58 0.85 -2.19
CA HIS A 154 9.95 0.33 -0.98
C HIS A 154 9.32 -1.04 -1.26
N HIS A 155 9.26 -1.87 -0.23
CA HIS A 155 8.66 -3.19 -0.32
C HIS A 155 7.65 -3.35 0.81
N LEU A 156 6.51 -3.98 0.50
CA LEU A 156 5.49 -4.30 1.49
C LEU A 156 4.91 -5.68 1.20
N LEU A 157 4.50 -6.36 2.26
CA LEU A 157 3.65 -7.54 2.22
C LEU A 157 2.21 -7.10 2.39
N SER A 158 1.32 -7.70 1.64
CA SER A 158 -0.13 -7.59 1.84
C SER A 158 -0.71 -8.98 1.90
N ALA A 159 -1.56 -9.24 2.89
CA ALA A 159 -2.19 -10.53 3.11
C ALA A 159 -3.71 -10.41 3.01
N ASN A 160 -4.33 -11.32 2.26
CA ASN A 160 -5.75 -11.62 2.39
C ASN A 160 -5.93 -12.91 3.21
N ASP A 161 -7.11 -13.51 3.17
CA ASP A 161 -7.45 -14.72 3.92
C ASP A 161 -6.58 -15.95 3.63
N LYS A 162 -6.02 -16.08 2.42
CA LYS A 162 -5.34 -17.32 1.98
C LYS A 162 -3.97 -17.11 1.35
N THR A 163 -3.67 -15.88 0.96
CA THR A 163 -2.53 -15.53 0.12
C THR A 163 -1.84 -14.29 0.66
N ILE A 164 -0.53 -14.24 0.43
CA ILE A 164 0.31 -13.13 0.81
C ILE A 164 1.10 -12.73 -0.44
N LYS A 165 1.10 -11.44 -0.75
CA LYS A 165 1.81 -10.86 -1.90
C LYS A 165 2.90 -9.92 -1.42
N LEU A 166 4.10 -10.08 -1.97
CA LEU A 166 5.20 -9.12 -1.81
C LEU A 166 5.17 -8.13 -2.97
N TRP A 167 5.01 -6.86 -2.65
CA TRP A 167 4.98 -5.76 -3.59
C TRP A 167 6.29 -4.99 -3.55
N ARG A 168 6.67 -4.44 -4.71
CA ARG A 168 7.73 -3.46 -4.85
C ARG A 168 7.15 -2.18 -5.41
N LEU A 169 7.28 -1.11 -4.65
CA LEU A 169 6.93 0.25 -5.04
C LEU A 169 8.20 0.94 -5.52
N SER A 170 8.25 1.29 -6.80
CA SER A 170 9.38 2.00 -7.37
C SER A 170 8.96 3.34 -7.97
N GLU A 171 9.69 4.38 -7.61
CA GLU A 171 9.57 5.70 -8.24
C GLU A 171 10.21 5.67 -9.64
N ARG A 172 9.43 6.07 -10.65
CA ARG A 172 9.90 6.19 -12.02
C ARG A 172 10.17 7.66 -12.34
N HIS A 173 11.44 8.04 -12.25
CA HIS A 173 11.88 9.41 -12.54
C HIS A 173 12.13 9.69 -14.02
N TYR A 174 12.24 8.67 -14.86
CA TYR A 174 12.61 8.82 -16.28
C TYR A 174 11.57 8.18 -17.20
N GLU A 175 11.20 8.93 -18.23
CA GLU A 175 10.37 8.47 -19.34
C GLU A 175 11.22 8.35 -20.60
N ALA A 176 10.98 7.29 -21.37
CA ALA A 176 11.56 7.14 -22.68
C ALA A 176 10.77 8.02 -23.66
N TYR A 177 11.48 8.74 -24.51
CA TYR A 177 10.91 9.56 -25.58
C TYR A 177 11.72 9.31 -26.85
N ASN A 178 11.30 9.92 -27.96
CA ASN A 178 12.02 9.85 -29.25
C ASN A 178 11.90 8.47 -29.91
N PHE A 179 10.71 7.88 -29.86
CA PHE A 179 10.40 6.63 -30.55
C PHE A 179 10.21 6.85 -32.05
N ASN A 180 10.46 5.81 -32.85
CA ASN A 180 10.27 5.85 -34.31
C ASN A 180 8.80 5.93 -34.75
N ILE A 181 7.87 5.61 -33.85
CA ILE A 181 6.42 5.46 -34.13
C ILE A 181 5.63 6.62 -33.50
N ARG A 182 6.27 7.46 -32.66
CA ARG A 182 5.60 8.56 -31.94
C ARG A 182 6.25 9.90 -32.28
N ASP A 183 5.43 10.88 -32.64
CA ASP A 183 5.85 12.26 -32.83
C ASP A 183 5.92 12.97 -31.47
N ASP A 184 7.00 12.75 -30.73
CA ASP A 184 7.11 13.32 -29.37
C ASP A 184 7.46 14.82 -29.35
N GLU A 185 7.91 15.42 -30.46
CA GLU A 185 8.22 16.86 -30.56
C GLU A 185 8.17 17.33 -32.02
N ASN A 186 7.09 17.96 -32.48
CA ASN A 186 6.93 18.86 -33.66
C ASN A 186 7.72 18.58 -34.97
N ALA A 187 8.33 17.42 -35.10
CA ALA A 187 9.19 16.96 -36.16
C ALA A 187 8.59 15.65 -36.62
N SER A 188 7.40 15.77 -37.21
CA SER A 188 6.74 14.68 -37.88
C SER A 188 7.71 14.10 -38.89
N LEU A 189 8.04 12.82 -38.73
CA LEU A 189 8.63 12.02 -39.80
C LEU A 189 7.65 11.77 -40.97
N TRP A 190 6.47 12.40 -40.91
CA TRP A 190 5.29 12.13 -41.70
C TRP A 190 5.28 13.16 -42.82
N ASP A 191 5.35 12.67 -44.05
CA ASP A 191 5.07 13.50 -45.21
C ASP A 191 3.54 13.68 -45.29
N GLU A 192 3.05 14.91 -45.30
CA GLU A 192 1.62 15.21 -45.47
C GLU A 192 1.11 14.87 -46.88
N SER A 193 1.98 14.39 -47.77
CA SER A 193 1.70 14.21 -49.20
C SER A 193 1.01 12.90 -49.59
N SER A 194 0.90 11.89 -48.71
CA SER A 194 0.30 10.59 -49.08
C SER A 194 -1.07 10.34 -48.43
N ASP A 195 -2.11 10.63 -49.23
CA ASP A 195 -3.45 10.05 -49.21
C ASP A 195 -4.22 9.99 -47.88
N ARG A 196 -4.74 11.17 -47.47
CA ARG A 196 -5.79 11.29 -46.43
C ARG A 196 -7.18 10.78 -46.87
N LEU A 197 -7.36 10.29 -48.11
CA LEU A 197 -8.71 10.11 -48.66
C LEU A 197 -9.40 8.78 -48.30
N ASN A 198 -8.69 7.74 -47.82
CA ASN A 198 -9.28 6.40 -47.65
C ASN A 198 -8.86 5.63 -46.39
N MET A 199 -8.36 6.31 -45.36
CA MET A 199 -7.85 5.63 -44.17
C MET A 199 -8.80 5.77 -42.97
N ILE A 200 -9.43 4.66 -42.57
CA ILE A 200 -10.18 4.56 -41.31
C ILE A 200 -9.17 4.14 -40.22
N GLY A 201 -8.69 5.11 -39.43
CA GLY A 201 -7.78 4.86 -38.30
C GLY A 201 -6.57 5.80 -38.28
N PRO A 202 -5.74 5.76 -37.22
CA PRO A 202 -4.50 6.53 -37.14
C PRO A 202 -3.47 6.02 -38.18
N PRO A 203 -2.72 6.89 -38.88
CA PRO A 203 -1.72 6.51 -39.88
C PRO A 203 -0.73 5.48 -39.37
N ILE A 204 -0.59 4.37 -40.11
CA ILE A 204 0.43 3.35 -39.82
C ILE A 204 1.76 3.90 -40.34
N PRO A 205 2.78 4.10 -39.48
CA PRO A 205 4.03 4.70 -39.89
C PRO A 205 4.85 3.74 -40.76
N HIS A 206 5.06 4.10 -42.02
CA HIS A 206 5.97 3.40 -42.92
C HIS A 206 7.37 4.01 -42.82
N ILE A 207 8.32 3.26 -42.27
CA ILE A 207 9.74 3.66 -42.24
C ILE A 207 10.33 3.42 -43.62
N ILE A 208 10.55 4.49 -44.40
CA ILE A 208 10.95 4.38 -45.81
C ILE A 208 12.48 4.22 -45.96
N THR A 209 13.29 4.70 -45.01
CA THR A 209 14.76 4.69 -45.08
C THR A 209 15.43 4.38 -43.74
N PRO A 210 16.48 3.52 -43.70
CA PRO A 210 17.15 3.11 -42.46
C PRO A 210 17.87 4.26 -41.75
N ASP A 211 18.29 5.30 -42.48
CA ASP A 211 19.02 6.45 -41.93
C ASP A 211 18.15 7.39 -41.08
N LYS A 212 16.83 7.21 -41.11
CA LYS A 212 15.87 7.99 -40.32
C LYS A 212 15.50 7.33 -38.99
N LEU A 213 16.10 6.18 -38.67
CA LEU A 213 15.88 5.49 -37.41
C LEU A 213 16.45 6.30 -36.24
N ARG A 214 15.58 6.61 -35.28
CA ARG A 214 15.88 7.27 -34.02
C ARG A 214 16.04 6.22 -32.92
N ILE A 215 16.94 6.51 -31.97
CA ILE A 215 17.13 5.72 -30.76
C ILE A 215 16.34 6.40 -29.62
N PRO A 216 15.57 5.64 -28.83
CA PRO A 216 14.89 6.16 -27.66
C PRO A 216 15.88 6.81 -26.68
N LYS A 217 15.52 7.99 -26.18
CA LYS A 217 16.28 8.71 -25.16
C LYS A 217 15.47 8.76 -23.88
N PHE A 218 16.15 8.95 -22.75
CA PHE A 218 15.49 9.12 -21.46
C PHE A 218 15.53 10.60 -21.06
N ARG A 219 14.39 11.13 -20.64
CA ARG A 219 14.29 12.45 -20.01
C ARG A 219 13.63 12.31 -18.64
N LYS A 220 13.90 13.26 -17.75
CA LYS A 220 13.23 13.33 -16.45
C LYS A 220 11.74 13.54 -16.71
N SER A 221 10.89 12.69 -16.13
CA SER A 221 9.44 12.79 -16.32
C SER A 221 8.91 14.04 -15.62
N ARG A 222 7.87 14.64 -16.22
CA ARG A 222 7.22 15.87 -15.69
C ARG A 222 6.40 15.59 -14.44
N HIS A 223 5.91 14.35 -14.28
CA HIS A 223 5.14 13.90 -13.13
C HIS A 223 5.82 12.66 -12.55
N LEU A 224 5.97 12.62 -11.22
CA LEU A 224 6.44 11.41 -10.54
C LEU A 224 5.38 10.33 -10.72
N THR A 225 5.76 9.25 -11.39
CA THR A 225 4.90 8.06 -11.50
C THR A 225 5.45 6.99 -10.59
N ILE A 226 4.58 6.38 -9.79
CA ILE A 226 4.94 5.31 -8.87
C ILE A 226 4.36 4.04 -9.44
N GLU A 227 5.22 3.05 -9.60
CA GLU A 227 4.83 1.76 -10.14
C GLU A 227 4.86 0.71 -9.02
N ALA A 228 3.69 0.14 -8.72
CA ALA A 228 3.55 -0.99 -7.82
C ALA A 228 3.61 -2.29 -8.63
N ARG A 229 4.61 -3.14 -8.36
CA ARG A 229 4.75 -4.44 -9.03
C ARG A 229 4.70 -5.59 -8.02
N PRO A 230 3.89 -6.63 -8.25
CA PRO A 230 3.96 -7.83 -7.44
C PRO A 230 5.26 -8.56 -7.78
N ARG A 231 6.09 -8.82 -6.77
CA ARG A 231 7.34 -9.59 -6.93
C ARG A 231 7.12 -11.06 -6.66
N ARG A 232 6.35 -11.39 -5.62
CA ARG A 232 6.19 -12.77 -5.12
C ARG A 232 4.80 -13.00 -4.58
N PHE A 233 4.40 -14.26 -4.63
CA PHE A 233 3.10 -14.75 -4.20
C PHE A 233 3.30 -16.00 -3.34
N PHE A 234 2.82 -15.94 -2.11
CA PHE A 234 2.87 -17.03 -1.13
C PHE A 234 1.43 -17.48 -0.88
N ALA A 235 1.15 -18.75 -1.17
CA ALA A 235 -0.20 -19.30 -1.06
C ALA A 235 -0.16 -20.75 -0.58
N ASN A 236 -1.34 -21.30 -0.29
CA ASN A 236 -1.57 -22.72 0.00
C ASN A 236 -0.86 -23.30 1.24
N ALA A 237 -0.32 -22.46 2.14
CA ALA A 237 0.19 -22.97 3.43
C ALA A 237 -0.80 -22.86 4.59
N HIS A 238 -1.83 -22.02 4.45
CA HIS A 238 -2.84 -21.81 5.48
C HIS A 238 -4.14 -22.55 5.17
N ALA A 239 -4.65 -23.26 6.16
CA ALA A 239 -5.96 -23.91 6.06
C ALA A 239 -7.09 -22.94 6.43
N TYR A 240 -6.83 -22.04 7.40
CA TYR A 240 -7.76 -21.05 7.95
C TYR A 240 -7.45 -19.64 7.44
N HIS A 241 -8.14 -18.62 7.95
CA HIS A 241 -7.96 -17.23 7.52
C HIS A 241 -6.67 -16.66 8.10
N ILE A 242 -5.85 -16.05 7.25
CA ILE A 242 -4.63 -15.37 7.70
C ILE A 242 -5.05 -14.06 8.37
N ASN A 243 -4.73 -13.93 9.65
CA ASN A 243 -5.10 -12.78 10.46
C ASN A 243 -4.00 -11.71 10.50
N ALA A 244 -2.73 -12.16 10.48
CA ALA A 244 -1.58 -11.27 10.62
C ALA A 244 -0.37 -11.80 9.85
N VAL A 245 0.43 -10.87 9.36
CA VAL A 245 1.78 -11.11 8.86
C VAL A 245 2.77 -10.24 9.62
N SER A 246 3.99 -10.71 9.78
CA SER A 246 5.04 -9.94 10.46
C SER A 246 6.41 -10.30 9.89
N VAL A 247 7.20 -9.30 9.52
CA VAL A 247 8.56 -9.49 8.98
C VAL A 247 9.53 -9.69 10.13
N ASN A 248 10.46 -10.63 10.00
CA ASN A 248 11.50 -10.83 10.99
C ASN A 248 12.61 -9.77 10.81
N SER A 249 13.32 -9.47 11.90
CA SER A 249 14.44 -8.53 11.93
C SER A 249 15.60 -8.88 10.99
N ASP A 250 15.72 -10.15 10.60
CA ASP A 250 16.71 -10.62 9.62
C ASP A 250 16.44 -10.14 8.19
N GLN A 251 15.20 -9.70 7.90
CA GLN A 251 14.72 -9.29 6.57
C GLN A 251 14.92 -10.32 5.46
N GLU A 252 15.07 -11.57 5.84
CA GLU A 252 15.09 -12.71 4.94
C GLU A 252 13.82 -13.55 5.15
N THR A 253 13.27 -13.53 6.37
CA THR A 253 12.11 -14.33 6.75
C THR A 253 10.94 -13.49 7.24
N PHE A 254 9.75 -14.06 7.16
CA PHE A 254 8.55 -13.47 7.74
C PHE A 254 7.62 -14.57 8.26
N LEU A 255 6.78 -14.20 9.21
CA LEU A 255 5.76 -15.05 9.82
C LEU A 255 4.39 -14.70 9.25
N SER A 256 3.54 -15.72 9.11
CA SER A 256 2.12 -15.55 8.87
C SER A 256 1.33 -16.44 9.81
N ALA A 257 0.27 -15.89 10.40
CA ALA A 257 -0.52 -16.57 11.40
C ALA A 257 -1.97 -16.74 10.92
N ASP A 258 -2.49 -17.95 11.06
CA ASP A 258 -3.92 -18.24 11.03
C ASP A 258 -4.42 -18.59 12.44
N ASP A 259 -5.69 -19.00 12.55
CA ASP A 259 -6.32 -19.30 13.84
C ASP A 259 -5.63 -20.43 14.64
N LEU A 260 -4.93 -21.36 13.99
CA LEU A 260 -4.39 -22.57 14.60
C LEU A 260 -2.90 -22.82 14.33
N ARG A 261 -2.29 -22.07 13.41
CA ARG A 261 -0.92 -22.29 12.93
C ARG A 261 -0.22 -20.98 12.69
N ILE A 262 1.09 -21.01 12.92
CA ILE A 262 2.02 -19.98 12.49
C ILE A 262 2.97 -20.62 11.49
N ASN A 263 3.13 -19.98 10.33
CA ASN A 263 4.04 -20.41 9.28
C ASN A 263 5.20 -19.42 9.18
N LEU A 264 6.42 -19.94 9.11
CA LEU A 264 7.63 -19.18 8.81
C LEU A 264 7.98 -19.36 7.33
N TRP A 265 8.19 -18.25 6.65
CA TRP A 265 8.51 -18.16 5.24
C TRP A 265 9.85 -17.50 5.03
N HIS A 266 10.50 -17.84 3.93
CA HIS A 266 11.62 -17.08 3.41
C HIS A 266 11.10 -16.18 2.28
N LEU A 267 11.47 -14.90 2.28
CA LEU A 267 11.03 -13.92 1.28
C LEU A 267 11.37 -14.39 -0.12
N ASP A 268 12.51 -15.08 -0.31
CA ASP A 268 12.90 -15.58 -1.63
C ASP A 268 12.33 -16.94 -2.05
N VAL A 269 11.64 -17.67 -1.17
CA VAL A 269 11.14 -19.03 -1.43
C VAL A 269 9.62 -19.05 -1.26
N THR A 270 8.89 -19.15 -2.36
CA THR A 270 7.41 -19.10 -2.34
C THR A 270 6.73 -20.45 -2.17
N ASN A 271 7.47 -21.54 -2.40
CA ASN A 271 6.89 -22.89 -2.52
C ASN A 271 7.02 -23.72 -1.23
N GLN A 272 7.65 -23.18 -0.19
CA GLN A 272 7.91 -23.89 1.05
C GLN A 272 7.74 -22.92 2.23
N SER A 273 7.16 -23.44 3.30
CA SER A 273 7.08 -22.77 4.59
C SER A 273 7.27 -23.79 5.71
N PHE A 274 7.77 -23.32 6.85
CA PHE A 274 7.88 -24.12 8.06
C PHE A 274 6.69 -23.83 8.96
N SER A 275 5.86 -24.83 9.22
CA SER A 275 4.65 -24.67 10.02
C SER A 275 4.88 -25.06 11.47
N MET A 276 4.45 -24.19 12.39
CA MET A 276 4.39 -24.43 13.82
C MET A 276 2.93 -24.52 14.25
N PHE A 277 2.60 -25.59 14.97
CA PHE A 277 1.26 -25.83 15.50
C PHE A 277 1.13 -25.25 16.90
N ILE A 278 0.08 -24.48 17.13
CA ILE A 278 -0.27 -24.00 18.47
C ILE A 278 -1.25 -25.04 19.04
N TYR A 279 -0.81 -25.76 20.08
CA TYR A 279 -1.62 -26.72 20.84
C TYR A 279 -2.13 -26.10 22.15
#